data_AF-X5KQ49-F1
#
_entry.id   AF-X5KQ49-F1
#
_cell.length_a   1.000
_cell.length_b   1.000
_cell.length_c   1.000
_cell.angle_alpha   90.00
_cell.angle_beta   90.00
_cell.angle_gamma   90.00
#
_symmetry.space_group_name_H-M   'P 1'
#
loop_
_entity.id
_entity.type
_entity.pdbx_description
1 polymer ?
#
loop_
_entity_poly.entity_id
_entity_poly.type
_entity_poly.pdbx_seq_one_letter_code
_entity_poly.pdbx_strand_id
1 'polypeptide(L)'
;MISLILNRFNNEIDMDLNTKVSVFEGDKPQEVQLIKSKLEEAGIEAEIDNSYMSFLSTPTATNLKVKVYLRDEKKAFDVIDHYLKEFNNN
;
A
#
# COMPACT_ATOMS: atom_id res chain seq x y z
N MET A 1 15.76 37.37 3.68
CA MET A 1 16.63 36.17 3.77
C MET A 1 15.98 35.00 4.54
N ILE A 2 14.70 35.09 4.96
CA ILE A 2 13.98 34.00 5.65
C ILE A 2 13.12 33.16 4.68
N SER A 3 12.65 33.73 3.57
CA SER A 3 11.78 33.04 2.61
C SER A 3 12.43 31.90 1.81
N LEU A 4 13.78 31.84 1.70
CA LEU A 4 14.45 30.77 0.94
C LEU A 4 14.55 29.44 1.73
N ILE A 5 14.55 29.50 3.07
CA ILE A 5 14.72 28.31 3.92
C ILE A 5 13.41 27.51 3.94
N LEU A 6 12.26 28.18 3.94
CA LEU A 6 10.96 27.53 3.97
C LEU A 6 10.67 26.72 2.68
N ASN A 7 11.10 27.24 1.52
CA ASN A 7 10.91 26.55 0.24
C ASN A 7 11.78 25.30 0.08
N ARG A 8 12.94 25.20 0.76
CA ARG A 8 13.75 23.98 0.73
C ARG A 8 13.15 22.86 1.58
N PHE A 9 12.59 23.20 2.76
CA PHE A 9 11.99 22.20 3.64
C PHE A 9 10.72 21.57 3.05
N ASN A 10 9.89 22.35 2.34
CA ASN A 10 8.67 21.79 1.73
C ASN A 10 8.99 20.76 0.63
N ASN A 11 10.08 20.94 -0.13
CA ASN A 11 10.45 20.03 -1.21
C ASN A 11 11.00 18.68 -0.73
N GLU A 12 11.59 18.60 0.47
CA GLU A 12 12.09 17.33 1.02
C GLU A 12 10.95 16.48 1.58
N ILE A 13 9.93 17.09 2.18
CA ILE A 13 8.76 16.37 2.71
C ILE A 13 7.88 15.81 1.59
N ASP A 14 7.78 16.50 0.44
CA ASP A 14 6.96 16.07 -0.70
C ASP A 14 7.53 14.83 -1.43
N MET A 15 8.84 14.57 -1.35
CA MET A 15 9.47 13.43 -2.04
C MET A 15 9.12 12.08 -1.37
N ASP A 16 8.98 12.06 -0.04
CA ASP A 16 8.60 10.85 0.70
C ASP A 16 7.10 10.52 0.57
N LEU A 17 6.22 11.53 0.44
CA LEU A 17 4.76 11.32 0.40
C LEU A 17 4.25 10.63 -0.88
N ASN A 18 5.01 10.71 -1.98
CA ASN A 18 4.68 10.05 -3.26
C ASN A 18 5.28 8.64 -3.37
N THR A 19 6.03 8.19 -2.37
CA THR A 19 6.57 6.83 -2.34
C THR A 19 5.45 5.84 -2.05
N LYS A 20 5.40 4.73 -2.79
CA LYS A 20 4.43 3.65 -2.57
C LYS A 20 5.03 2.54 -1.71
N VAL A 21 4.34 2.17 -0.64
CA VAL A 21 4.75 1.14 0.32
C VAL A 21 3.76 -0.02 0.33
N SER A 22 4.26 -1.24 0.57
CA SER A 22 3.45 -2.46 0.63
C SER A 22 2.77 -2.56 2.00
N VAL A 23 1.44 -2.60 2.02
CA VAL A 23 0.63 -2.69 3.26
C VAL A 23 -0.04 -4.05 3.44
N PHE A 24 -0.14 -4.84 2.38
CA PHE A 24 -0.71 -6.18 2.42
C PHE A 24 -0.02 -7.09 1.41
N GLU A 25 0.22 -8.34 1.79
CA GLU A 25 0.73 -9.38 0.89
C GLU A 25 -0.16 -10.60 1.00
N GLY A 26 -0.57 -11.15 -0.15
CA GLY A 26 -1.44 -12.32 -0.20
C GLY A 26 -1.11 -13.21 -1.38
N ASP A 27 -1.33 -14.51 -1.20
CA ASP A 27 -1.19 -15.55 -2.22
C ASP A 27 -2.52 -15.79 -2.99
N LYS A 28 -3.64 -15.30 -2.43
CA LYS A 28 -4.98 -15.39 -3.02
C LYS A 28 -5.35 -14.08 -3.72
N PRO A 29 -5.54 -14.09 -5.06
CA PRO A 29 -5.96 -12.90 -5.80
C PRO A 29 -7.28 -12.29 -5.31
N GLN A 30 -8.21 -13.12 -4.86
CA GLN A 30 -9.52 -12.70 -4.36
C GLN A 30 -9.40 -11.85 -3.08
N GLU A 31 -8.53 -12.26 -2.16
CA GLU A 31 -8.29 -11.56 -0.91
C GLU A 31 -7.58 -10.22 -1.14
N VAL A 32 -6.55 -10.24 -1.98
CA VAL A 32 -5.79 -9.04 -2.37
C VAL A 32 -6.68 -8.02 -3.07
N GLN A 33 -7.58 -8.48 -3.95
CA GLN A 33 -8.52 -7.60 -4.63
C GLN A 33 -9.58 -7.03 -3.68
N LEU A 34 -10.02 -7.81 -2.69
CA LEU A 34 -10.93 -7.34 -1.65
C LEU A 34 -10.29 -6.26 -0.77
N ILE A 35 -9.05 -6.48 -0.32
CA ILE A 35 -8.29 -5.47 0.45
C ILE A 35 -8.13 -4.19 -0.37
N LYS A 36 -7.78 -4.30 -1.65
CA LYS A 36 -7.72 -3.14 -2.55
C LYS A 36 -9.06 -2.40 -2.57
N SER A 37 -10.18 -3.10 -2.77
CA SER A 37 -11.51 -2.46 -2.78
C SER A 37 -11.85 -1.78 -1.46
N LYS A 38 -11.47 -2.36 -0.31
CA LYS A 38 -11.67 -1.73 1.00
C LYS A 38 -10.85 -0.45 1.18
N LEU A 39 -9.62 -0.43 0.68
CA LEU A 39 -8.80 0.76 0.68
C LEU A 39 -9.38 1.84 -0.24
N GLU A 40 -9.84 1.47 -1.44
CA GLU A 40 -10.48 2.39 -2.38
C GLU A 40 -11.81 2.96 -1.83
N GLU A 41 -12.63 2.14 -1.15
CA GLU A 41 -13.84 2.57 -0.44
C GLU A 41 -13.53 3.60 0.67
N ALA A 42 -12.37 3.47 1.32
CA ALA A 42 -11.87 4.42 2.31
C ALA A 42 -11.21 5.68 1.70
N GLY A 43 -11.18 5.79 0.36
CA GLY A 43 -10.55 6.90 -0.36
C GLY A 43 -9.02 6.82 -0.42
N ILE A 44 -8.45 5.65 -0.21
CA ILE A 44 -7.00 5.39 -0.27
C ILE A 44 -6.67 4.78 -1.63
N GLU A 45 -5.75 5.41 -2.37
CA GLU A 45 -5.28 4.86 -3.65
C GLU A 45 -4.40 3.64 -3.39
N ALA A 46 -4.84 2.48 -3.89
CA ALA A 46 -4.16 1.20 -3.72
C ALA A 46 -3.84 0.55 -5.08
N GLU A 47 -2.63 0.03 -5.21
CA GLU A 47 -2.11 -0.63 -6.40
C GLU A 47 -1.75 -2.08 -6.08
N ILE A 48 -2.12 -3.01 -6.95
CA ILE A 48 -1.71 -4.41 -6.80
C ILE A 48 -0.47 -4.62 -7.66
N ASP A 49 0.66 -4.91 -7.01
CA ASP A 49 1.88 -5.35 -7.65
C ASP A 49 1.89 -6.88 -7.70
N ASN A 50 1.84 -7.41 -8.92
CA ASN A 50 2.08 -8.82 -9.19
C ASN A 50 3.54 -8.95 -9.63
N SER A 51 4.41 -9.39 -8.72
CA SER A 51 5.82 -9.69 -9.04
C SER A 51 5.92 -10.98 -9.86
N TYR A 52 5.32 -11.00 -11.05
CA TYR A 52 5.46 -12.04 -12.05
C TYR A 52 6.67 -11.74 -12.93
N MET A 53 7.85 -11.53 -12.33
CA MET A 53 9.07 -11.32 -13.10
C MET A 53 10.27 -11.99 -12.46
N SER A 54 10.44 -13.26 -12.80
CA SER A 54 11.75 -13.84 -13.13
C SER A 54 11.55 -15.20 -13.76
N PHE A 55 11.90 -15.31 -15.04
CA PHE A 55 11.90 -16.51 -15.89
C PHE A 55 12.75 -17.70 -15.34
N LEU A 56 13.29 -17.60 -14.13
CA LEU A 56 14.13 -18.61 -13.47
C LEU A 56 13.62 -19.06 -12.09
N SER A 57 12.51 -18.48 -11.60
CA SER A 57 11.96 -18.81 -10.29
C SER A 57 10.89 -19.89 -10.44
N THR A 58 10.95 -20.94 -9.62
CA THR A 58 9.94 -22.00 -9.59
C THR A 58 8.52 -21.42 -9.53
N PRO A 59 7.53 -21.98 -10.26
CA PRO A 59 6.18 -21.42 -10.46
C PRO A 59 5.27 -21.49 -9.22
N THR A 60 5.79 -21.13 -8.06
CA THR A 60 5.13 -21.25 -6.76
C THR A 60 4.98 -19.94 -6.00
N ALA A 61 5.62 -18.84 -6.43
CA ALA A 61 5.55 -17.55 -5.73
C ALA A 61 4.49 -16.62 -6.35
N THR A 62 3.22 -16.93 -6.15
CA THR A 62 2.07 -16.06 -6.52
C THR A 62 1.86 -14.94 -5.50
N ASN A 63 2.94 -14.33 -5.00
CA ASN A 63 2.82 -13.30 -3.97
C ASN A 63 2.39 -11.97 -4.61
N LEU A 64 1.13 -11.63 -4.43
CA LEU A 64 0.56 -10.36 -4.81
C LEU A 64 0.69 -9.39 -3.64
N LYS A 65 1.07 -8.16 -3.94
CA LYS A 65 1.29 -7.12 -2.93
C LYS A 65 0.37 -5.94 -3.18
N VAL A 66 -0.29 -5.43 -2.15
CA VAL A 66 -1.04 -4.18 -2.22
C VAL A 66 -0.16 -3.06 -1.72
N LYS A 67 0.07 -2.07 -2.59
CA LYS A 67 0.84 -0.87 -2.30
C LYS A 67 -0.06 0.34 -2.20
N VAL A 68 0.23 1.23 -1.26
CA VAL A 68 -0.44 2.53 -1.08
C VAL A 68 0.61 3.62 -0.97
N TYR A 69 0.24 4.88 -1.13
CA TYR A 69 1.15 5.98 -0.82
C TYR A 69 1.53 5.99 0.66
N LEU A 70 2.79 6.31 0.94
CA LEU A 70 3.33 6.41 2.30
C LEU A 70 2.49 7.35 3.18
N ARG A 71 1.98 8.44 2.60
CA ARG A 71 1.08 9.39 3.29
C ARG A 71 -0.21 8.76 3.83
N ASP A 72 -0.66 7.68 3.19
CA ASP A 72 -1.90 6.98 3.50
C ASP A 72 -1.64 5.60 4.14
N GLU A 73 -0.37 5.22 4.32
CA GLU A 73 0.07 3.95 4.92
C GLU A 73 -0.64 3.68 6.25
N LYS A 74 -0.60 4.64 7.16
CA LYS A 74 -1.19 4.48 8.50
C LYS A 74 -2.70 4.23 8.43
N LYS A 75 -3.41 4.98 7.58
CA LYS A 75 -4.85 4.80 7.38
C LYS A 75 -5.16 3.46 6.72
N ALA A 76 -4.32 3.03 5.78
CA ALA A 76 -4.47 1.75 5.13
C ALA A 76 -4.35 0.60 6.13
N PHE A 77 -3.36 0.65 7.02
CA PHE A 77 -3.24 -0.32 8.12
C PHE A 77 -4.44 -0.31 9.05
N ASP A 78 -4.98 0.86 9.41
CA ASP A 78 -6.17 0.94 10.27
C ASP A 78 -7.40 0.26 9.61
N VAL A 79 -7.59 0.46 8.31
CA VAL A 79 -8.68 -0.18 7.53
C VAL A 79 -8.48 -1.71 7.46
N ILE A 80 -7.26 -2.15 7.17
CA ILE A 80 -6.92 -3.57 7.07
C ILE A 80 -7.07 -4.26 8.43
N ASP A 81 -6.56 -3.66 9.50
CA ASP A 81 -6.65 -4.20 10.86
C ASP A 81 -8.12 -4.31 11.33
N HIS A 82 -8.95 -3.31 11.00
CA HIS A 82 -10.38 -3.38 11.26
C HIS A 82 -11.03 -4.56 10.51
N TYR A 83 -10.76 -4.67 9.21
CA TYR A 83 -11.27 -5.78 8.38
C TYR A 83 -10.83 -7.15 8.90
N LEU A 84 -9.55 -7.32 9.24
CA LEU A 84 -9.01 -8.58 9.76
C LEU A 84 -9.62 -8.94 11.12
N LYS A 85 -9.90 -7.95 11.97
CA LYS A 85 -10.60 -8.17 13.25
C LYS A 85 -12.04 -8.59 13.05
N GLU A 86 -12.77 -8.01 12.09
CA GLU A 86 -14.13 -8.45 11.76
C GLU A 86 -14.15 -9.86 11.16
N PHE A 87 -13.13 -10.18 10.35
CA PHE A 87 -13.01 -11.48 9.70
C PHE A 87 -12.60 -12.61 10.66
N ASN A 88 -11.68 -12.35 11.60
CA ASN A 88 -11.22 -13.36 12.60
C ASN A 88 -12.16 -13.53 13.80
N ASN A 89 -13.13 -12.64 14.01
CA ASN A 89 -14.12 -12.75 15.10
C ASN A 89 -15.44 -13.41 14.65
N ASN A 90 -15.50 -13.97 13.44
CA ASN A 90 -16.59 -14.85 12.97
C ASN A 90 -16.08 -16.28 12.77
#